data_AF-A0A8J4DH21-F1
#
_entry.id   AF-A0A8J4DH21-F1
#
_cell.length_a   1.000
_cell.length_b   1.000
_cell.length_c   1.000
_cell.angle_alpha   90.00
_cell.angle_beta   90.00
_cell.angle_gamma   90.00
#
_symmetry.space_group_name_H-M   'P 1'
#
loop_
_entity.id
_entity.type
_entity.pdbx_description
1 polymer ?
#
loop_
_entity_poly.entity_id
_entity_poly.type
_entity_poly.pdbx_seq_one_letter_code
_entity_poly.pdbx_strand_id
1 'polypeptide(L)'
;MTSPSSTEQIVIRPRPNAAPAAGHRVRDTRSPEPPAPPEPPPPPAPHADHLDTTAMDELVAAYVREAPELPPGLRRARRDAAVTAALPFAHRLARRYSGRGEPLDDLEQVAGLALVRSLDRYDPSRGPFSAYAAVTVIGELRRHFRDTGWAMHVPRRMQEASLEVGRAAAALTVRLARAPSVADLAQHLNTSEQQISVALQTVSAYAPPSLNAPRRETGGELGDAIGDLDRALSAVDDRITVGDLLGLLPERERRILTLRFYGNRTQAEIAAELGISQMHVSRLISRALTWLREAMLSDEPTRWQAATAPADTARLELSAHAGSDGSFVLTVKGELERDNAGRFRDRLLSVVRRARADCAVDLSAVPLIDAAGIAALQAGYEAARARGLRLKVCAAPRLVRRTLLSAGLLPLLDPPPTGTVPQ
;
A
#
# COMPACT_ATOMS: atom_id res chain seq x y z
N MET A 1 -38.49 -50.75 24.41
CA MET A 1 -37.73 -51.89 23.83
C MET A 1 -37.38 -51.52 22.40
N THR A 2 -36.10 -51.72 22.07
CA THR A 2 -35.49 -51.82 20.73
C THR A 2 -35.54 -50.63 19.76
N SER A 3 -34.33 -50.09 19.58
CA SER A 3 -33.81 -49.17 18.57
C SER A 3 -33.73 -49.80 17.14
N PRO A 4 -32.96 -49.29 16.15
CA PRO A 4 -33.46 -48.72 14.89
C PRO A 4 -32.82 -49.34 13.61
N SER A 5 -33.18 -48.89 12.40
CA SER A 5 -32.46 -49.09 11.11
C SER A 5 -33.23 -48.37 9.99
N SER A 6 -32.67 -47.62 9.03
CA SER A 6 -31.28 -47.42 8.60
C SER A 6 -31.13 -46.03 7.97
N THR A 7 -30.09 -45.31 8.37
CA THR A 7 -29.56 -44.14 7.67
C THR A 7 -28.51 -44.63 6.67
N GLU A 8 -28.70 -44.37 5.37
CA GLU A 8 -27.66 -44.61 4.36
C GLU A 8 -26.48 -43.67 4.61
N GLN A 9 -25.33 -44.25 4.97
CA GLN A 9 -24.03 -43.58 4.99
C GLN A 9 -23.47 -43.54 3.57
N ILE A 10 -23.30 -42.34 3.02
CA ILE A 10 -22.52 -42.11 1.80
C ILE A 10 -21.02 -42.19 2.18
N VAL A 11 -20.40 -43.32 1.86
CA VAL A 11 -18.95 -43.53 2.01
C VAL A 11 -18.25 -42.98 0.76
N ILE A 12 -17.51 -41.88 0.89
CA ILE A 12 -16.60 -41.39 -0.14
C ILE A 12 -15.30 -42.21 -0.05
N ARG A 13 -15.07 -43.10 -1.02
CA ARG A 13 -13.77 -43.78 -1.20
C ARG A 13 -12.83 -42.91 -2.06
N PRO A 14 -11.54 -42.77 -1.69
CA PRO A 14 -10.56 -42.13 -2.56
C PRO A 14 -10.27 -43.03 -3.77
N ARG A 15 -10.28 -42.46 -4.98
CA ARG A 15 -9.91 -43.18 -6.21
C ARG A 15 -8.39 -43.37 -6.26
N PRO A 16 -7.89 -44.53 -6.74
CA PRO A 16 -6.46 -44.77 -6.87
C PRO A 16 -5.86 -43.97 -8.03
N ASN A 17 -4.62 -43.57 -7.82
CA ASN A 17 -3.78 -42.77 -8.72
C ASN A 17 -3.51 -43.53 -10.03
N ALA A 18 -3.98 -43.01 -11.16
CA ALA A 18 -3.70 -43.56 -12.49
C ALA A 18 -2.49 -42.84 -13.10
N ALA A 19 -1.46 -43.62 -13.44
CA ALA A 19 -0.27 -43.18 -14.15
C ALA A 19 -0.59 -42.59 -15.55
N PRO A 20 0.30 -41.75 -16.11
CA PRO A 20 -0.06 -40.81 -17.16
C PRO A 20 -0.15 -41.49 -18.54
N ALA A 21 -1.28 -41.30 -19.22
CA ALA A 21 -1.44 -41.67 -20.62
C ALA A 21 -0.73 -40.65 -21.51
N ALA A 22 0.11 -41.17 -22.41
CA ALA A 22 0.80 -40.43 -23.45
C ALA A 22 -0.17 -39.79 -24.46
N GLY A 23 0.23 -38.63 -24.99
CA GLY A 23 -0.19 -38.18 -26.32
C GLY A 23 -1.35 -37.18 -26.38
N HIS A 24 -1.16 -35.98 -25.81
CA HIS A 24 -1.79 -34.78 -26.38
C HIS A 24 -0.70 -33.89 -26.95
N ARG A 25 -0.63 -33.84 -28.29
CA ARG A 25 0.23 -32.90 -29.01
C ARG A 25 -0.25 -31.50 -28.66
N VAL A 26 0.50 -30.81 -27.79
CA VAL A 26 0.46 -29.36 -27.68
C VAL A 26 0.75 -28.83 -29.08
N ARG A 27 -0.28 -28.31 -29.76
CA ARG A 27 -0.05 -27.49 -30.93
C ARG A 27 0.77 -26.31 -30.44
N ASP A 28 1.96 -26.19 -31.00
CA ASP A 28 2.91 -25.10 -30.88
C ASP A 28 2.19 -23.77 -31.16
N THR A 29 1.54 -23.21 -30.13
CA THR A 29 1.04 -21.84 -30.13
C THR A 29 2.24 -20.95 -29.94
N ARG A 30 2.95 -20.69 -31.04
CA ARG A 30 3.92 -19.59 -31.09
C ARG A 30 3.15 -18.33 -30.74
N SER A 31 3.28 -17.88 -29.50
CA SER A 31 3.03 -16.48 -29.15
C SER A 31 3.82 -15.65 -30.17
N PRO A 32 3.21 -14.65 -30.83
CA PRO A 32 3.96 -13.77 -31.71
C PRO A 32 5.09 -13.17 -30.86
N GLU A 33 6.31 -13.42 -31.28
CA GLU A 33 7.51 -12.84 -30.70
C GLU A 33 7.28 -11.32 -30.58
N PRO A 34 7.44 -10.73 -29.38
CA PRO A 34 7.34 -9.28 -29.25
C PRO A 34 8.37 -8.67 -30.20
N PRO A 35 7.98 -7.68 -31.04
CA PRO A 35 8.91 -7.11 -31.99
C PRO A 35 10.11 -6.58 -31.20
N ALA A 36 11.31 -7.06 -31.55
CA ALA A 36 12.56 -6.50 -31.04
C ALA A 36 12.50 -4.96 -31.15
N PRO A 37 13.02 -4.20 -30.17
CA PRO A 37 13.02 -2.75 -30.27
C PRO A 37 13.78 -2.42 -31.56
N PRO A 38 13.17 -1.74 -32.53
CA PRO A 38 13.81 -1.54 -33.81
C PRO A 38 14.98 -0.58 -33.58
N GLU A 39 16.19 -1.12 -33.51
CA GLU A 39 17.22 -0.45 -34.30
C GLU A 39 16.68 -0.53 -35.73
N PRO A 40 16.44 0.59 -36.43
CA PRO A 40 15.92 0.53 -37.78
C PRO A 40 16.88 -0.38 -38.55
N PRO A 41 16.39 -1.47 -39.17
CA PRO A 41 17.26 -2.33 -39.97
C PRO A 41 18.01 -1.42 -40.93
N PRO A 42 19.30 -1.70 -41.24
CA PRO A 42 20.00 -0.93 -42.26
C PRO A 42 19.04 -0.83 -43.45
N PRO A 43 18.87 0.38 -44.03
CA PRO A 43 17.99 0.52 -45.19
C PRO A 43 18.37 -0.59 -46.17
N PRO A 44 17.39 -1.17 -46.91
CA PRO A 44 17.72 -2.14 -47.94
C PRO A 44 18.92 -1.60 -48.71
N ALA A 45 19.94 -2.45 -48.90
CA ALA A 45 21.15 -2.10 -49.67
C ALA A 45 20.71 -1.28 -50.87
N PRO A 46 21.43 -0.20 -51.25
CA PRO A 46 20.98 0.77 -52.23
C PRO A 46 20.71 0.06 -53.56
N HIS A 47 19.51 -0.49 -53.71
CA HIS A 47 18.96 -0.84 -54.98
C HIS A 47 18.69 0.52 -55.59
N ALA A 48 19.40 0.74 -56.68
CA ALA A 48 19.43 1.96 -57.45
C ALA A 48 18.05 2.27 -58.02
N ASP A 49 17.13 2.74 -57.17
CA ASP A 49 16.24 3.80 -57.58
C ASP A 49 17.16 5.00 -57.81
N HIS A 50 17.67 5.11 -59.04
CA HIS A 50 18.32 6.31 -59.54
C HIS A 50 17.27 7.40 -59.56
N LEU A 51 17.05 8.00 -58.39
CA LEU A 51 16.41 9.27 -58.29
C LEU A 51 17.24 10.22 -59.13
N ASP A 52 16.62 10.80 -60.15
CA ASP A 52 17.23 11.94 -60.84
C ASP A 52 17.22 13.12 -59.87
N THR A 53 18.24 13.17 -59.02
CA THR A 53 18.48 14.25 -58.08
C THR A 53 19.26 15.37 -58.73
N THR A 54 19.70 15.21 -59.98
CA THR A 54 20.56 16.15 -60.71
C THR A 54 19.95 17.54 -60.75
N ALA A 55 18.69 17.64 -61.19
CA ALA A 55 17.99 18.92 -61.27
C ALA A 55 17.80 19.58 -59.89
N MET A 56 17.54 18.78 -58.86
CA MET A 56 17.42 19.26 -57.48
C MET A 56 18.77 19.75 -56.93
N ASP A 57 19.83 18.98 -57.16
CA ASP A 57 21.20 19.26 -56.72
C ASP A 57 21.73 20.53 -57.40
N GLU A 58 21.50 20.69 -58.71
CA GLU A 58 21.84 21.90 -59.46
C GLU A 58 21.09 23.13 -58.95
N LEU A 59 19.77 23.01 -58.72
CA LEU A 59 18.95 24.11 -58.22
C LEU A 59 19.39 24.55 -56.82
N VAL A 60 19.63 23.61 -55.92
CA VAL A 60 20.09 23.90 -54.55
C VAL A 60 21.49 24.51 -54.57
N ALA A 61 22.40 23.96 -55.37
CA ALA A 61 23.74 24.51 -55.51
C ALA A 61 23.74 25.93 -56.10
N ALA A 62 22.88 26.21 -57.09
CA ALA A 62 22.69 27.55 -57.64
C ALA A 62 22.18 28.52 -56.57
N TYR A 63 21.14 28.13 -55.82
CA TYR A 63 20.63 28.94 -54.70
C TYR A 63 21.73 29.26 -53.69
N VAL A 64 22.52 28.29 -53.22
CA VAL A 64 23.54 28.54 -52.19
C VAL A 64 24.66 29.46 -52.70
N ARG A 65 25.02 29.37 -53.99
CA ARG A 65 26.01 30.29 -54.60
C ARG A 65 25.48 31.72 -54.74
N GLU A 66 24.22 31.88 -55.12
CA GLU A 66 23.60 33.20 -55.34
C GLU A 66 23.14 33.85 -54.02
N ALA A 67 22.80 33.05 -53.01
CA ALA A 67 22.16 33.50 -51.78
C ALA A 67 22.83 34.72 -51.14
N PRO A 68 24.18 34.80 -50.96
CA PRO A 68 24.85 35.94 -50.34
C PRO A 68 24.50 37.30 -50.96
N GLU A 69 24.33 37.36 -52.28
CA GLU A 69 24.12 38.58 -53.06
C GLU A 69 22.64 38.99 -53.18
N LEU A 70 21.71 38.12 -52.79
CA LEU A 70 20.27 38.35 -52.97
C LEU A 70 19.68 39.29 -51.88
N PRO A 71 18.78 40.23 -52.24
CA PRO A 71 18.00 40.97 -51.25
C PRO A 71 17.19 40.04 -50.32
N PRO A 72 16.93 40.42 -49.05
CA PRO A 72 16.30 39.52 -48.07
C PRO A 72 14.99 38.85 -48.53
N GLY A 73 14.10 39.61 -49.19
CA GLY A 73 12.83 39.07 -49.70
C GLY A 73 13.01 38.03 -50.81
N LEU A 74 13.92 38.29 -51.76
CA LEU A 74 14.20 37.38 -52.86
C LEU A 74 14.98 36.15 -52.38
N ARG A 75 15.89 36.33 -51.42
CA ARG A 75 16.61 35.24 -50.75
C ARG A 75 15.66 34.26 -50.08
N ARG A 76 14.65 34.78 -49.35
CA ARG A 76 13.61 33.95 -48.74
C ARG A 76 12.81 33.17 -49.79
N ALA A 77 12.32 33.85 -50.84
CA ALA A 77 11.57 33.19 -51.91
C ALA A 77 12.39 32.10 -52.62
N ARG A 78 13.68 32.35 -52.89
CA ARG A 78 14.59 31.37 -53.49
C ARG A 78 14.89 30.20 -52.56
N ARG A 79 15.03 30.46 -51.24
CA ARG A 79 15.16 29.41 -50.23
C ARG A 79 13.92 28.53 -50.19
N ASP A 80 12.73 29.12 -50.15
CA ASP A 80 11.47 28.39 -50.10
C ASP A 80 11.28 27.54 -51.35
N ALA A 81 11.65 28.04 -52.53
CA ALA A 81 11.66 27.26 -53.77
C ALA A 81 12.64 26.07 -53.72
N ALA A 82 13.86 26.28 -53.21
CA ALA A 82 14.86 25.22 -53.06
C ALA A 82 14.40 24.14 -52.07
N VAL A 83 13.80 24.52 -50.93
CA VAL A 83 13.20 23.59 -49.98
C VAL A 83 12.05 22.82 -50.63
N THR A 84 11.14 23.53 -51.31
CA THR A 84 9.96 22.92 -51.95
C THR A 84 10.36 21.88 -53.00
N ALA A 85 11.37 22.18 -53.82
CA ALA A 85 11.90 21.24 -54.80
C ALA A 85 12.50 19.98 -54.15
N ALA A 86 13.09 20.12 -52.95
CA ALA A 86 13.75 19.02 -52.25
C ALA A 86 12.87 18.27 -51.24
N LEU A 87 11.68 18.78 -50.88
CA LEU A 87 10.74 18.12 -49.95
C LEU A 87 10.36 16.69 -50.38
N PRO A 88 10.02 16.41 -51.66
CA PRO A 88 9.70 15.05 -52.09
C PRO A 88 10.84 14.06 -51.87
N PHE A 89 12.10 14.52 -51.92
CA PHE A 89 13.27 13.70 -51.61
C PHE A 89 13.30 13.32 -50.13
N ALA A 90 13.10 14.29 -49.22
CA ALA A 90 13.03 14.04 -47.79
C ALA A 90 11.86 13.11 -47.41
N HIS A 91 10.67 13.31 -47.99
CA HIS A 91 9.50 12.47 -47.71
C HIS A 91 9.71 11.03 -48.18
N ARG A 92 10.38 10.81 -49.34
CA ARG A 92 10.76 9.47 -49.78
C ARG A 92 11.70 8.77 -48.80
N LEU A 93 12.64 9.51 -48.19
CA LEU A 93 13.49 8.96 -47.13
C LEU A 93 12.67 8.58 -45.89
N ALA A 94 11.73 9.43 -45.46
CA ALA A 94 10.83 9.17 -44.34
C ALA A 94 9.94 7.92 -44.57
N ARG A 95 9.39 7.75 -45.78
CA ARG A 95 8.54 6.60 -46.15
C ARG A 95 9.20 5.24 -45.95
N ARG A 96 10.54 5.16 -46.04
CA ARG A 96 11.31 3.93 -45.74
C ARG A 96 11.22 3.50 -44.28
N TYR A 97 10.77 4.39 -43.40
CA TYR A 97 10.57 4.18 -41.97
C TYR A 97 9.09 4.04 -41.58
N SER A 98 8.17 4.01 -42.56
CA SER A 98 6.74 3.80 -42.30
C SER A 98 6.47 2.44 -41.64
N GLY A 99 5.39 2.37 -40.85
CA GLY A 99 4.98 1.15 -40.15
C GLY A 99 5.83 0.76 -38.95
N ARG A 100 6.63 1.69 -38.39
CA ARG A 100 7.55 1.44 -37.27
C ARG A 100 7.13 2.07 -35.94
N GLY A 101 5.83 2.32 -35.76
CA GLY A 101 5.27 2.85 -34.51
C GLY A 101 5.14 4.36 -34.42
N GLU A 102 5.62 5.11 -35.41
CA GLU A 102 5.39 6.56 -35.55
C GLU A 102 4.52 6.84 -36.78
N PRO A 103 3.58 7.82 -36.72
CA PRO A 103 2.79 8.25 -37.87
C PRO A 103 3.67 8.73 -39.03
N LEU A 104 3.28 8.39 -40.27
CA LEU A 104 4.06 8.80 -41.44
C LEU A 104 4.18 10.33 -41.54
N ASP A 105 3.12 11.07 -41.23
CA ASP A 105 3.08 12.54 -41.30
C ASP A 105 4.11 13.18 -40.35
N ASP A 106 4.33 12.56 -39.19
CA ASP A 106 5.34 13.02 -38.22
C ASP A 106 6.76 12.74 -38.73
N LEU A 107 6.97 11.56 -39.34
CA LEU A 107 8.25 11.23 -39.99
C LEU A 107 8.56 12.17 -41.18
N GLU A 108 7.55 12.51 -41.98
CA GLU A 108 7.68 13.47 -43.08
C GLU A 108 8.04 14.88 -42.54
N GLN A 109 7.44 15.32 -41.43
CA GLN A 109 7.81 16.58 -40.77
C GLN A 109 9.25 16.58 -40.24
N VAL A 110 9.68 15.50 -39.56
CA VAL A 110 11.07 15.36 -39.07
C VAL A 110 12.05 15.42 -40.23
N ALA A 111 11.76 14.72 -41.32
CA ALA A 111 12.59 14.74 -42.52
C ALA A 111 12.61 16.14 -43.18
N GLY A 112 11.48 16.84 -43.23
CA GLY A 112 11.39 18.22 -43.72
C GLY A 112 12.23 19.20 -42.89
N LEU A 113 12.18 19.11 -41.56
CA LEU A 113 13.00 19.94 -40.68
C LEU A 113 14.50 19.65 -40.86
N ALA A 114 14.87 18.38 -40.98
CA ALA A 114 16.24 17.97 -41.24
C ALA A 114 16.74 18.47 -42.61
N LEU A 115 15.91 18.42 -43.65
CA LEU A 115 16.20 18.96 -44.97
C LEU A 115 16.49 20.46 -44.93
N VAL A 116 15.67 21.23 -44.22
CA VAL A 116 15.87 22.68 -44.05
C VAL A 116 17.22 22.96 -43.39
N ARG A 117 17.56 22.21 -42.33
CA ARG A 117 18.88 22.32 -41.67
C ARG A 117 20.03 21.92 -42.59
N SER A 118 19.84 20.91 -43.43
CA SER A 118 20.82 20.53 -44.45
C SER A 118 21.04 21.65 -45.46
N LEU A 119 19.98 22.29 -45.93
CA LEU A 119 20.08 23.42 -46.86
C LEU A 119 20.89 24.57 -46.26
N ASP A 120 20.63 24.92 -45.01
CA ASP A 120 21.30 26.03 -44.33
C ASP A 120 22.81 25.79 -44.09
N ARG A 121 23.28 24.54 -44.13
CA ARG A 121 24.68 24.15 -43.88
C ARG A 121 25.39 23.54 -45.08
N TYR A 122 24.71 23.47 -46.22
CA TYR A 122 25.24 22.85 -47.42
C TYR A 122 26.36 23.70 -48.05
N ASP A 123 27.42 23.03 -48.49
CA ASP A 123 28.56 23.63 -49.18
C ASP A 123 28.70 22.99 -50.57
N PRO A 124 28.39 23.71 -51.67
CA PRO A 124 28.46 23.21 -53.03
C PRO A 124 29.85 22.72 -53.45
N SER A 125 30.92 23.15 -52.78
CA SER A 125 32.29 22.72 -53.09
C SER A 125 32.60 21.29 -52.66
N ARG A 126 31.77 20.69 -51.80
CA ARG A 126 32.03 19.38 -51.16
C ARG A 126 31.28 18.21 -51.81
N GLY A 127 30.48 18.46 -52.85
CA GLY A 127 29.72 17.43 -53.56
C GLY A 127 28.22 17.71 -53.63
N PRO A 128 27.41 16.75 -54.12
CA PRO A 128 25.97 16.95 -54.37
C PRO A 128 25.16 17.10 -53.07
N PHE A 129 24.13 17.94 -53.11
CA PHE A 129 23.26 18.21 -51.96
C PHE A 129 22.53 16.96 -51.47
N SER A 130 22.02 16.15 -52.39
CA SER A 130 21.31 14.89 -52.13
C SER A 130 22.10 13.93 -51.25
N ALA A 131 23.41 13.77 -51.48
CA ALA A 131 24.27 12.91 -50.67
C ALA A 131 24.42 13.43 -49.24
N TYR A 132 24.62 14.74 -49.07
CA TYR A 132 24.74 15.38 -47.76
C TYR A 132 23.41 15.36 -46.98
N ALA A 133 22.32 15.73 -47.66
CA ALA A 133 20.98 15.76 -47.08
C ALA A 133 20.51 14.36 -46.68
N ALA A 134 20.80 13.31 -47.48
CA ALA A 134 20.44 11.93 -47.15
C ALA A 134 20.98 11.50 -45.79
N VAL A 135 22.28 11.72 -45.53
CA VAL A 135 22.93 11.35 -44.27
C VAL A 135 22.31 12.10 -43.09
N THR A 136 22.04 13.39 -43.27
CA THR A 136 21.47 14.25 -42.22
C THR A 136 20.02 13.85 -41.90
N VAL A 137 19.17 13.71 -42.92
CA VAL A 137 17.76 13.32 -42.78
C VAL A 137 17.62 11.94 -42.14
N ILE A 138 18.41 10.96 -42.61
CA ILE A 138 18.43 9.61 -42.00
C ILE A 138 18.88 9.67 -40.54
N GLY A 139 19.87 10.52 -40.22
CA GLY A 139 20.34 10.73 -38.85
C GLY A 139 19.26 11.29 -37.92
N GLU A 140 18.54 12.32 -38.36
CA GLU A 140 17.45 12.93 -37.58
C GLU A 140 16.25 11.99 -37.44
N LEU A 141 15.87 11.23 -38.47
CA LEU A 141 14.83 10.20 -38.37
C LEU A 141 15.21 9.14 -37.33
N ARG A 142 16.46 8.65 -37.34
CA ARG A 142 16.98 7.71 -36.33
C ARG A 142 16.97 8.31 -34.93
N ARG A 143 17.30 9.59 -34.80
CA ARG A 143 17.26 10.31 -33.53
C ARG A 143 15.83 10.45 -33.02
N HIS A 144 14.87 10.75 -33.89
CA HIS A 144 13.47 10.84 -33.52
C HIS A 144 12.95 9.53 -32.91
N PHE A 145 13.12 8.39 -33.59
CA PHE A 145 12.73 7.07 -33.03
C PHE A 145 13.36 6.76 -31.66
N ARG A 146 14.58 7.24 -31.44
CA ARG A 146 15.30 7.06 -30.18
C ARG A 146 14.73 7.92 -29.04
N ASP A 147 14.30 9.14 -29.36
CA ASP A 147 13.89 10.13 -28.38
C ASP A 147 12.38 10.05 -28.08
N THR A 148 11.54 9.73 -29.08
CA THR A 148 10.07 9.73 -28.98
C THR A 148 9.42 8.36 -29.13
N GLY A 149 10.12 7.38 -29.70
CA GLY A 149 9.50 6.08 -30.03
C GLY A 149 9.19 5.17 -28.83
N TRP A 150 9.57 5.56 -27.60
CA TRP A 150 9.30 4.77 -26.41
C TRP A 150 8.01 5.24 -25.74
N ALA A 151 7.00 4.37 -25.67
CA ALA A 151 5.74 4.66 -24.99
C ALA A 151 5.91 4.95 -23.49
N MET A 152 6.98 4.44 -22.86
CA MET A 152 7.32 4.70 -21.46
C MET A 152 8.72 5.28 -21.32
N HIS A 153 8.90 6.18 -20.34
CA HIS A 153 10.21 6.76 -20.07
C HIS A 153 11.16 5.72 -19.47
N VAL A 154 12.13 5.28 -20.27
CA VAL A 154 13.16 4.30 -19.88
C VAL A 154 14.53 4.97 -19.84
N PRO A 155 15.29 4.87 -18.74
CA PRO A 155 16.67 5.35 -18.67
C PRO A 155 17.57 4.87 -19.80
N ARG A 156 18.43 5.79 -20.30
CA ARG A 156 19.27 5.60 -21.49
C ARG A 156 20.07 4.29 -21.51
N ARG A 157 20.72 3.98 -20.39
CA ARG A 157 21.52 2.76 -20.23
C ARG A 157 20.73 1.47 -20.52
N MET A 158 19.43 1.45 -20.18
CA MET A 158 18.58 0.28 -20.39
C MET A 158 18.10 0.18 -21.84
N GLN A 159 17.87 1.31 -22.50
CA GLN A 159 17.58 1.34 -23.94
C GLN A 159 18.76 0.77 -24.75
N GLU A 160 19.99 1.20 -24.44
CA GLU A 160 21.20 0.77 -25.12
C GLU A 160 21.47 -0.73 -24.89
N ALA A 161 21.32 -1.22 -23.66
CA ALA A 161 21.40 -2.64 -23.34
C ALA A 161 20.35 -3.47 -24.11
N SER A 162 19.11 -2.98 -24.24
CA SER A 162 18.04 -3.67 -24.98
C SER A 162 18.37 -3.81 -26.46
N LEU A 163 18.94 -2.76 -27.07
CA LEU A 163 19.38 -2.78 -28.46
C LEU A 163 20.56 -3.74 -28.68
N GLU A 164 21.52 -3.75 -27.76
CA GLU A 164 22.67 -4.66 -27.81
C GLU A 164 22.24 -6.12 -27.68
N VAL A 165 21.31 -6.41 -26.75
CA VAL A 165 20.70 -7.75 -26.60
C VAL A 165 19.95 -8.16 -27.87
N GLY A 166 19.21 -7.26 -28.51
CA GLY A 166 18.53 -7.53 -29.79
C GLY A 166 19.51 -7.89 -30.91
N ARG A 167 20.61 -7.14 -31.05
CA ARG A 167 21.68 -7.44 -32.04
C ARG A 167 22.36 -8.78 -31.76
N ALA A 168 22.69 -9.04 -30.49
CA ALA A 168 23.24 -10.33 -30.06
C ALA A 168 22.29 -11.48 -30.34
N ALA A 169 20.99 -11.31 -30.06
CA ALA A 169 19.98 -12.32 -30.30
C ALA A 169 19.89 -12.69 -31.79
N ALA A 170 19.86 -11.69 -32.68
CA ALA A 170 19.86 -11.92 -34.13
C ALA A 170 21.13 -12.66 -34.61
N ALA A 171 22.32 -12.22 -34.17
CA ALA A 171 23.58 -12.84 -34.54
C ALA A 171 23.69 -14.30 -34.03
N LEU A 172 23.30 -14.54 -32.79
CA LEU A 172 23.30 -15.88 -32.20
C LEU A 172 22.28 -16.80 -32.84
N THR A 173 21.10 -16.28 -33.23
CA THR A 173 20.08 -17.09 -33.92
C THR A 173 20.62 -17.66 -35.21
N VAL A 174 21.32 -16.84 -36.01
CA VAL A 174 21.98 -17.29 -37.25
C VAL A 174 23.04 -18.35 -36.95
N ARG A 175 23.86 -18.15 -35.91
CA ARG A 175 24.97 -19.05 -35.58
C ARG A 175 24.52 -20.38 -34.96
N LEU A 176 23.51 -20.35 -34.10
CA LEU A 176 23.03 -21.51 -33.34
C LEU A 176 21.93 -22.29 -34.07
N ALA A 177 21.36 -21.72 -35.14
CA ALA A 177 20.17 -22.24 -35.83
C ALA A 177 18.97 -22.51 -34.88
N ARG A 178 18.92 -21.78 -33.76
CA ARG A 178 17.84 -21.76 -32.76
C ARG A 178 17.80 -20.41 -32.07
N ALA A 179 16.68 -20.11 -31.40
CA ALA A 179 16.62 -18.96 -30.50
C ALA A 179 17.67 -19.10 -29.37
N PRO A 180 18.47 -18.06 -29.08
CA PRO A 180 19.42 -18.08 -27.98
C PRO A 180 18.70 -18.03 -26.63
N SER A 181 19.28 -18.69 -25.63
CA SER A 181 18.82 -18.60 -24.24
C SER A 181 19.38 -17.35 -23.56
N VAL A 182 18.83 -17.00 -22.39
CA VAL A 182 19.36 -15.92 -21.54
C VAL A 182 20.84 -16.15 -21.19
N ALA A 183 21.23 -17.40 -20.93
CA ALA A 183 22.61 -17.78 -20.66
C ALA A 183 23.52 -17.61 -21.90
N ASP A 184 23.05 -17.99 -23.10
CA ASP A 184 23.80 -17.80 -24.35
C ASP A 184 24.09 -16.30 -24.60
N LEU A 185 23.10 -15.44 -24.35
CA LEU A 185 23.22 -13.98 -24.48
C LEU A 185 24.16 -13.39 -23.43
N ALA A 186 24.03 -13.82 -22.18
CA ALA A 186 24.88 -13.39 -21.06
C ALA A 186 26.36 -13.72 -21.34
N GLN A 187 26.62 -14.95 -21.83
CA GLN A 187 27.96 -15.39 -22.23
C GLN A 187 28.49 -14.59 -23.42
N HIS A 188 27.66 -14.33 -24.44
CA HIS A 188 28.10 -13.61 -25.62
C HIS A 188 28.43 -12.14 -25.34
N LEU A 189 27.64 -11.50 -24.47
CA LEU A 189 27.77 -10.08 -24.11
C LEU A 189 28.64 -9.83 -22.88
N ASN A 190 29.19 -10.88 -22.26
CA ASN A 190 29.98 -10.81 -21.01
C ASN A 190 29.26 -10.03 -19.90
N THR A 191 27.98 -10.33 -19.69
CA THR A 191 27.11 -9.65 -18.73
C THR A 191 26.32 -10.66 -17.90
N SER A 192 25.61 -10.21 -16.86
CA SER A 192 24.83 -11.11 -16.01
C SER A 192 23.49 -11.49 -16.65
N GLU A 193 22.99 -12.69 -16.37
CA GLU A 193 21.66 -13.13 -16.81
C GLU A 193 20.53 -12.21 -16.30
N GLN A 194 20.71 -11.61 -15.12
CA GLN A 194 19.79 -10.61 -14.59
C GLN A 194 19.73 -9.36 -15.48
N GLN A 195 20.88 -8.85 -15.93
CA GLN A 195 20.93 -7.70 -16.84
C GLN A 195 20.32 -8.02 -18.20
N ILE A 196 20.55 -9.22 -18.73
CA ILE A 196 19.87 -9.70 -19.95
C ILE A 196 18.36 -9.75 -19.75
N SER A 197 17.89 -10.31 -18.63
CA SER A 197 16.46 -10.43 -18.34
C SER A 197 15.78 -9.06 -18.25
N VAL A 198 16.42 -8.10 -17.58
CA VAL A 198 15.95 -6.70 -17.52
C VAL A 198 15.92 -6.07 -18.90
N ALA A 199 16.96 -6.25 -19.73
CA ALA A 199 17.01 -5.72 -21.09
C ALA A 199 15.92 -6.33 -21.98
N LEU A 200 15.65 -7.63 -21.88
CA LEU A 200 14.56 -8.30 -22.60
C LEU A 200 13.18 -7.78 -22.18
N GLN A 201 12.96 -7.57 -20.88
CA GLN A 201 11.71 -6.98 -20.39
C GLN A 201 11.54 -5.52 -20.83
N THR A 202 12.65 -4.79 -20.92
CA THR A 202 12.68 -3.40 -21.36
C THR A 202 12.20 -3.24 -22.81
N VAL A 203 12.21 -4.29 -23.64
CA VAL A 203 11.62 -4.27 -24.99
C VAL A 203 10.10 -4.01 -24.95
N SER A 204 9.41 -4.60 -23.98
CA SER A 204 7.97 -4.33 -23.76
C SER A 204 7.71 -2.87 -23.35
N ALA A 205 8.78 -2.19 -22.94
CA ALA A 205 8.99 -0.75 -22.81
C ALA A 205 8.41 0.13 -23.92
N TYR A 206 8.70 -0.36 -25.12
CA TYR A 206 8.74 0.42 -26.35
C TYR A 206 7.33 0.61 -26.92
N ALA A 207 6.60 -0.49 -27.09
CA ALA A 207 5.24 -0.52 -27.61
C ALA A 207 4.42 -1.54 -26.81
N PRO A 208 3.81 -1.14 -25.67
CA PRO A 208 2.94 -2.03 -24.93
C PRO A 208 1.74 -2.44 -25.80
N PRO A 209 1.23 -3.67 -25.66
CA PRO A 209 0.06 -4.11 -26.40
C PRO A 209 -1.15 -3.24 -26.04
N SER A 210 -2.00 -2.95 -27.02
CA SER A 210 -3.24 -2.22 -26.78
C SER A 210 -4.20 -3.08 -25.96
N LEU A 211 -4.89 -2.45 -25.00
CA LEU A 211 -5.98 -3.10 -24.26
C LEU A 211 -7.11 -3.51 -25.19
N ASN A 212 -7.31 -2.79 -26.30
CA ASN A 212 -8.34 -3.09 -27.28
C ASN A 212 -7.86 -4.11 -28.33
N ALA A 213 -6.66 -4.69 -28.16
CA ALA A 213 -6.17 -5.71 -29.08
C ALA A 213 -7.03 -6.98 -28.99
N PRO A 214 -7.47 -7.55 -30.14
CA PRO A 214 -8.32 -8.73 -30.12
C PRO A 214 -7.56 -9.95 -29.58
N ARG A 215 -8.20 -10.71 -28.68
CA ARG A 215 -7.65 -11.97 -28.17
C ARG A 215 -7.97 -13.12 -29.13
N ARG A 216 -6.92 -13.81 -29.60
CA ARG A 216 -7.04 -14.91 -30.58
C ARG A 216 -7.83 -16.13 -30.09
N GLU A 217 -7.81 -16.43 -28.79
CA GLU A 217 -8.25 -17.73 -28.27
C GLU A 217 -9.66 -17.73 -27.67
N THR A 218 -10.12 -16.60 -27.13
CA THR A 218 -11.33 -16.55 -26.29
C THR A 218 -12.40 -15.61 -26.83
N GLY A 219 -12.10 -14.88 -27.91
CA GLY A 219 -12.86 -13.67 -28.27
C GLY A 219 -12.66 -12.55 -27.24
N GLY A 220 -13.14 -11.35 -27.56
CA GLY A 220 -12.98 -10.17 -26.70
C GLY A 220 -11.64 -9.46 -26.86
N GLU A 221 -11.46 -8.41 -26.08
CA GLU A 221 -10.28 -7.54 -26.10
C GLU A 221 -9.28 -7.97 -25.01
N LEU A 222 -8.02 -7.55 -25.14
CA LEU A 222 -6.98 -7.86 -24.14
C LEU A 222 -7.35 -7.31 -22.76
N GLY A 223 -8.00 -6.15 -22.70
CA GLY A 223 -8.48 -5.51 -21.49
C GLY A 223 -9.48 -6.37 -20.71
N ASP A 224 -10.31 -7.17 -21.40
CA ASP A 224 -11.29 -8.05 -20.75
C ASP A 224 -10.62 -9.20 -19.95
N ALA A 225 -9.36 -9.50 -20.26
CA ALA A 225 -8.57 -10.49 -19.51
C ALA A 225 -7.98 -9.93 -18.21
N ILE A 226 -7.94 -8.61 -18.06
CA ILE A 226 -7.31 -7.95 -16.92
C ILE A 226 -8.35 -7.80 -15.83
N GLY A 227 -8.35 -8.75 -14.89
CA GLY A 227 -9.13 -8.65 -13.66
C GLY A 227 -8.50 -7.68 -12.65
N ASP A 228 -9.31 -7.22 -11.71
CA ASP A 228 -8.84 -6.52 -10.51
C ASP A 228 -8.92 -7.46 -9.30
N LEU A 229 -8.16 -7.15 -8.26
CA LEU A 229 -8.24 -7.84 -6.98
C LEU A 229 -9.55 -7.48 -6.29
N ASP A 230 -10.47 -8.44 -6.21
CA ASP A 230 -11.68 -8.29 -5.42
C ASP A 230 -11.34 -8.32 -3.93
N ARG A 231 -11.29 -7.14 -3.31
CA ARG A 231 -11.04 -6.99 -1.87
C ARG A 231 -12.13 -7.66 -1.02
N ALA A 232 -13.35 -7.79 -1.54
CA ALA A 232 -14.42 -8.47 -0.82
C ALA A 232 -14.12 -9.98 -0.72
N LEU A 233 -13.59 -10.60 -1.79
CA LEU A 233 -13.09 -11.98 -1.77
C LEU A 233 -11.92 -12.16 -0.80
N SER A 234 -10.97 -11.22 -0.78
CA SER A 234 -9.84 -11.27 0.17
C SER A 234 -10.27 -11.22 1.63
N ALA A 235 -11.42 -10.64 1.95
CA ALA A 235 -11.94 -10.52 3.32
C ALA A 235 -12.87 -11.67 3.72
N VAL A 236 -13.16 -12.63 2.83
CA VAL A 236 -14.07 -13.76 3.13
C VAL A 236 -13.48 -14.64 4.23
N ASP A 237 -12.20 -15.02 4.10
CA ASP A 237 -11.53 -15.88 5.06
C ASP A 237 -11.48 -15.23 6.46
N ASP A 238 -11.17 -13.93 6.50
CA ASP A 238 -11.19 -13.14 7.74
C ASP A 238 -12.60 -13.10 8.37
N ARG A 239 -13.65 -12.90 7.56
CA ARG A 239 -15.03 -12.82 8.05
C ARG A 239 -15.53 -14.15 8.61
N ILE A 240 -15.22 -15.27 7.96
CA ILE A 240 -15.58 -16.60 8.44
C ILE A 240 -14.86 -16.88 9.76
N THR A 241 -13.54 -16.66 9.78
CA THR A 241 -12.70 -16.88 10.97
C THR A 241 -13.17 -16.04 12.16
N VAL A 242 -13.39 -14.74 11.94
CA VAL A 242 -13.89 -13.84 13.00
C VAL A 242 -15.29 -14.24 13.45
N GLY A 243 -16.16 -14.67 12.54
CA GLY A 243 -17.52 -15.12 12.86
C GLY A 243 -17.52 -16.28 13.87
N ASP A 244 -16.70 -17.30 13.62
CA ASP A 244 -16.57 -18.46 14.50
C ASP A 244 -15.98 -18.07 15.86
N LEU A 245 -14.94 -17.23 15.88
CA LEU A 245 -14.30 -16.75 17.11
C LEU A 245 -15.23 -15.86 17.95
N LEU A 246 -16.05 -15.01 17.33
CA LEU A 246 -17.09 -14.24 18.02
C LEU A 246 -18.12 -15.16 18.69
N GLY A 247 -18.36 -16.35 18.15
CA GLY A 247 -19.20 -17.38 18.76
C GLY A 247 -18.66 -17.95 20.08
N LEU A 248 -17.34 -17.93 20.26
CA LEU A 248 -16.65 -18.40 21.47
C LEU A 248 -16.60 -17.35 22.59
N LEU A 249 -16.85 -16.08 22.27
CA LEU A 249 -16.94 -15.02 23.27
C LEU A 249 -18.22 -15.17 24.10
N PRO A 250 -18.18 -14.78 25.40
CA PRO A 250 -19.40 -14.71 26.20
C PRO A 250 -20.39 -13.69 25.62
N GLU A 251 -21.69 -13.91 25.89
CA GLU A 251 -22.78 -13.09 25.36
C GLU A 251 -22.58 -11.60 25.60
N ARG A 252 -22.08 -11.22 26.78
CA ARG A 252 -21.85 -9.82 27.16
C ARG A 252 -20.81 -9.15 26.25
N GLU A 253 -19.63 -9.77 26.08
CA GLU A 253 -18.58 -9.26 25.21
C GLU A 253 -19.02 -9.23 23.75
N ARG A 254 -19.69 -10.28 23.26
CA ARG A 254 -20.27 -10.32 21.91
C ARG A 254 -21.27 -9.19 21.70
N ARG A 255 -22.15 -8.95 22.68
CA ARG A 255 -23.14 -7.86 22.64
C ARG A 255 -22.46 -6.49 22.61
N ILE A 256 -21.42 -6.27 23.42
CA ILE A 256 -20.64 -5.03 23.42
C ILE A 256 -19.98 -4.79 22.06
N LEU A 257 -19.35 -5.80 21.47
CA LEU A 257 -18.75 -5.70 20.14
C LEU A 257 -19.81 -5.44 19.07
N THR A 258 -20.97 -6.09 19.16
CA THR A 258 -22.08 -5.87 18.21
C THR A 258 -22.58 -4.45 18.28
N LEU A 259 -22.87 -3.92 19.47
CA LEU A 259 -23.30 -2.54 19.66
C LEU A 259 -22.25 -1.54 19.16
N ARG A 260 -20.96 -1.85 19.38
CA ARG A 260 -19.86 -0.98 18.98
C ARG A 260 -19.63 -0.93 17.47
N PHE A 261 -19.53 -2.09 16.83
CA PHE A 261 -19.05 -2.20 15.43
C PHE A 261 -20.18 -2.34 14.41
N TYR A 262 -21.33 -2.92 14.79
CA TYR A 262 -22.52 -3.00 13.93
C TYR A 262 -23.56 -1.95 14.28
N GLY A 263 -23.73 -1.65 15.58
CA GLY A 263 -24.68 -0.65 16.07
C GLY A 263 -24.17 0.79 16.05
N ASN A 264 -22.87 1.01 15.72
CA ASN A 264 -22.19 2.32 15.76
C ASN A 264 -22.40 3.13 17.06
N ARG A 265 -22.61 2.44 18.19
CA ARG A 265 -22.81 3.10 19.49
C ARG A 265 -21.49 3.56 20.09
N THR A 266 -21.53 4.71 20.76
CA THR A 266 -20.42 5.20 21.57
C THR A 266 -20.26 4.34 22.82
N GLN A 267 -19.05 4.28 23.38
CA GLN A 267 -18.81 3.52 24.62
C GLN A 267 -19.64 4.05 25.80
N ALA A 268 -19.98 5.34 25.81
CA ALA A 268 -20.84 5.95 26.82
C ALA A 268 -22.30 5.49 26.69
N GLU A 269 -22.83 5.40 25.47
CA GLU A 269 -24.18 4.85 25.24
C GLU A 269 -24.24 3.36 25.59
N ILE A 270 -23.21 2.59 25.22
CA ILE A 270 -23.11 1.16 25.56
C ILE A 270 -23.04 0.98 27.08
N ALA A 271 -22.29 1.84 27.77
CA ALA A 271 -22.20 1.86 29.23
C ALA A 271 -23.56 2.14 29.89
N ALA A 272 -24.29 3.12 29.36
CA ALA A 272 -25.63 3.45 29.83
C ALA A 272 -26.63 2.30 29.61
N GLU A 273 -26.61 1.65 28.44
CA GLU A 273 -27.47 0.50 28.12
C GLU A 273 -27.19 -0.70 29.02
N LEU A 274 -25.91 -0.97 29.31
CA LEU A 274 -25.48 -2.14 30.08
C LEU A 274 -25.37 -1.88 31.59
N GLY A 275 -25.61 -0.66 32.05
CA GLY A 275 -25.53 -0.28 33.47
C GLY A 275 -24.12 -0.44 34.07
N ILE A 276 -23.08 -0.13 33.29
CA ILE A 276 -21.67 -0.22 33.73
C ILE A 276 -20.91 1.06 33.37
N SER A 277 -19.72 1.26 33.93
CA SER A 277 -18.90 2.45 33.60
C SER A 277 -18.35 2.40 32.16
N GLN A 278 -18.21 3.58 31.53
CA GLN A 278 -17.62 3.69 30.18
C GLN A 278 -16.17 3.15 30.13
N MET A 279 -15.41 3.33 31.22
CA MET A 279 -14.06 2.76 31.34
C MET A 279 -14.10 1.23 31.37
N HIS A 280 -15.09 0.63 32.04
CA HIS A 280 -15.31 -0.82 32.02
C HIS A 280 -15.62 -1.31 30.60
N VAL A 281 -16.52 -0.65 29.87
CA VAL A 281 -16.81 -0.96 28.45
C VAL A 281 -15.53 -0.91 27.61
N SER A 282 -14.71 0.14 27.77
CA SER A 282 -13.46 0.27 27.03
C SER A 282 -12.50 -0.90 27.29
N ARG A 283 -12.37 -1.35 28.55
CA ARG A 283 -11.52 -2.50 28.90
C ARG A 283 -12.03 -3.79 28.27
N LEU A 284 -13.35 -4.01 28.27
CA LEU A 284 -13.97 -5.21 27.68
C LEU A 284 -13.74 -5.26 26.17
N ILE A 285 -13.92 -4.14 25.46
CA ILE A 285 -13.64 -4.05 24.02
C ILE A 285 -12.17 -4.37 23.75
N SER A 286 -11.24 -3.69 24.43
CA SER A 286 -9.81 -3.90 24.21
C SER A 286 -9.41 -5.35 24.44
N ARG A 287 -9.90 -5.99 25.51
CA ARG A 287 -9.62 -7.39 25.81
C ARG A 287 -10.18 -8.33 24.74
N ALA A 288 -11.44 -8.12 24.33
CA ALA A 288 -12.07 -8.94 23.31
C ALA A 288 -11.33 -8.84 21.96
N LEU A 289 -10.90 -7.63 21.58
CA LEU A 289 -10.13 -7.41 20.35
C LEU A 289 -8.72 -8.01 20.42
N THR A 290 -8.03 -7.93 21.57
CA THR A 290 -6.72 -8.58 21.75
C THR A 290 -6.84 -10.09 21.60
N TRP A 291 -7.81 -10.70 22.29
CA TRP A 291 -8.04 -12.14 22.18
C TRP A 291 -8.42 -12.56 20.76
N LEU A 292 -9.31 -11.81 20.07
CA LEU A 292 -9.68 -12.12 18.69
C LEU A 292 -8.44 -12.11 17.77
N ARG A 293 -7.53 -11.14 17.93
CA ARG A 293 -6.28 -11.10 17.14
C ARG A 293 -5.37 -12.27 17.43
N GLU A 294 -5.18 -12.61 18.70
CA GLU A 294 -4.35 -13.75 19.10
C GLU A 294 -4.93 -15.08 18.58
N ALA A 295 -6.25 -15.24 18.68
CA ALA A 295 -6.95 -16.43 18.21
C ALA A 295 -6.96 -16.57 16.68
N MET A 296 -7.01 -15.45 15.94
CA MET A 296 -6.87 -15.46 14.47
C MET A 296 -5.48 -15.89 13.98
N LEU A 297 -4.44 -15.70 14.80
CA LEU A 297 -3.06 -16.04 14.47
C LEU A 297 -2.64 -17.43 14.96
N SER A 298 -3.57 -18.23 15.48
CA SER A 298 -3.31 -19.53 16.09
C SER A 298 -4.17 -20.63 15.46
N ASP A 299 -3.57 -21.78 15.16
CA ASP A 299 -4.28 -22.96 14.62
C ASP A 299 -5.22 -23.61 15.66
N GLU A 300 -4.94 -23.41 16.97
CA GLU A 300 -5.80 -23.82 18.07
C GLU A 300 -6.21 -22.58 18.87
N PRO A 301 -7.45 -22.06 18.71
CA PRO A 301 -7.86 -20.84 19.38
C PRO A 301 -7.76 -21.02 20.89
N THR A 302 -6.95 -20.15 21.51
CA THR A 302 -6.78 -20.15 22.97
C THR A 302 -8.17 -19.96 23.57
N ARG A 303 -8.61 -20.89 24.44
CA ARG A 303 -9.92 -20.76 25.10
C ARG A 303 -10.04 -19.34 25.64
N TRP A 304 -11.19 -18.71 25.46
CA TRP A 304 -11.49 -17.45 26.14
C TRP A 304 -11.36 -17.72 27.64
N GLN A 305 -10.17 -17.44 28.16
CA GLN A 305 -9.96 -17.32 29.57
C GLN A 305 -10.63 -15.99 29.87
N ALA A 306 -11.91 -16.06 30.22
CA ALA A 306 -12.43 -15.16 31.23
C ALA A 306 -11.47 -15.39 32.40
N ALA A 307 -10.36 -14.65 32.43
CA ALA A 307 -9.41 -14.76 33.51
C ALA A 307 -10.27 -14.69 34.75
N THR A 308 -10.11 -15.68 35.60
CA THR A 308 -10.52 -15.66 36.99
C THR A 308 -9.77 -14.49 37.65
N ALA A 309 -10.15 -13.28 37.29
CA ALA A 309 -10.01 -12.05 38.02
C ALA A 309 -11.45 -11.75 38.42
N PRO A 310 -11.73 -11.83 39.72
CA PRO A 310 -12.94 -12.44 40.20
C PRO A 310 -14.14 -11.54 39.91
N ALA A 311 -15.31 -12.16 39.81
CA ALA A 311 -16.59 -11.50 40.05
C ALA A 311 -16.62 -10.69 41.39
N ASP A 312 -15.60 -10.83 42.25
CA ASP A 312 -15.34 -10.01 43.43
C ASP A 312 -14.76 -8.61 43.18
N THR A 313 -14.28 -8.24 41.98
CA THR A 313 -13.92 -6.81 41.78
C THR A 313 -15.15 -5.88 41.84
N ALA A 314 -16.35 -6.45 41.68
CA ALA A 314 -17.62 -5.78 41.95
C ALA A 314 -18.06 -5.82 43.43
N ARG A 315 -17.50 -6.71 44.27
CA ARG A 315 -17.79 -6.71 45.71
C ARG A 315 -16.79 -5.80 46.40
N LEU A 316 -17.20 -4.54 46.52
CA LEU A 316 -16.62 -3.66 47.51
C LEU A 316 -16.75 -4.30 48.90
N GLU A 317 -15.64 -4.79 49.45
CA GLU A 317 -15.55 -5.31 50.81
C GLU A 317 -15.16 -4.18 51.75
N LEU A 318 -15.95 -4.03 52.83
CA LEU A 318 -15.80 -2.95 53.79
C LEU A 318 -15.72 -3.53 55.20
N SER A 319 -14.52 -3.53 55.77
CA SER A 319 -14.27 -4.03 57.11
C SER A 319 -13.85 -2.89 58.01
N ALA A 320 -14.52 -2.72 59.15
CA ALA A 320 -14.23 -1.64 60.10
C ALA A 320 -13.73 -2.25 61.42
N HIS A 321 -12.56 -1.81 61.87
CA HIS A 321 -11.94 -2.26 63.10
C HIS A 321 -11.88 -1.08 64.09
N ALA A 322 -12.37 -1.30 65.31
CA ALA A 322 -12.28 -0.32 66.40
C ALA A 322 -11.00 -0.55 67.20
N GLY A 323 -10.22 0.50 67.44
CA GLY A 323 -9.09 0.48 68.36
C GLY A 323 -9.53 0.54 69.81
N SER A 324 -8.67 0.08 70.73
CA SER A 324 -8.90 0.12 72.18
C SER A 324 -9.00 1.54 72.74
N ASP A 325 -8.50 2.54 72.01
CA ASP A 325 -8.52 3.97 72.27
C ASP A 325 -9.76 4.69 71.69
N GLY A 326 -10.68 3.96 71.05
CA GLY A 326 -11.86 4.54 70.39
C GLY A 326 -11.60 5.09 68.99
N SER A 327 -10.42 4.82 68.41
CA SER A 327 -10.09 5.07 67.00
C SER A 327 -10.76 4.04 66.09
N PHE A 328 -10.87 4.33 64.79
CA PHE A 328 -11.43 3.41 63.81
C PHE A 328 -10.59 3.32 62.54
N VAL A 329 -10.42 2.11 62.01
CA VAL A 329 -9.80 1.86 60.70
C VAL A 329 -10.82 1.17 59.78
N LEU A 330 -11.17 1.83 58.68
CA LEU A 330 -12.00 1.27 57.62
C LEU A 330 -11.11 0.75 56.50
N THR A 331 -11.02 -0.57 56.35
CA THR A 331 -10.32 -1.23 55.25
C THR A 331 -11.27 -1.40 54.07
N VAL A 332 -10.82 -0.92 52.91
CA VAL A 332 -11.55 -1.02 51.64
C VAL A 332 -10.80 -1.95 50.71
N LYS A 333 -11.50 -2.97 50.19
CA LYS A 333 -10.97 -3.84 49.12
C LYS A 333 -11.92 -3.81 47.93
N GLY A 334 -11.36 -3.67 46.73
CA GLY A 334 -12.11 -3.57 45.48
C GLY A 334 -12.08 -2.17 44.86
N GLU A 335 -12.58 -2.04 43.63
CA GLU A 335 -12.65 -0.75 42.92
C GLU A 335 -13.69 0.15 43.59
N LEU A 336 -13.35 1.42 43.84
CA LEU A 336 -14.29 2.44 44.32
C LEU A 336 -14.86 3.19 43.12
N GLU A 337 -16.04 2.76 42.67
CA GLU A 337 -16.71 3.27 41.47
C GLU A 337 -18.13 3.73 41.79
N ARG A 338 -18.76 4.45 40.86
CA ARG A 338 -20.15 4.94 40.96
C ARG A 338 -21.12 3.94 41.57
N ASP A 339 -21.04 2.67 41.17
CA ASP A 339 -22.01 1.64 41.55
C ASP A 339 -21.90 1.20 43.02
N ASN A 340 -20.74 1.39 43.65
CA ASN A 340 -20.49 0.97 45.04
C ASN A 340 -20.07 2.12 45.98
N ALA A 341 -19.80 3.31 45.46
CA ALA A 341 -19.44 4.50 46.22
C ALA A 341 -20.49 4.90 47.27
N GLY A 342 -21.78 4.67 47.00
CA GLY A 342 -22.85 4.91 47.98
C GLY A 342 -22.71 4.03 49.23
N ARG A 343 -22.46 2.73 49.05
CA ARG A 343 -22.26 1.79 50.15
C ARG A 343 -21.00 2.12 50.95
N PHE A 344 -19.92 2.50 50.25
CA PHE A 344 -18.70 3.01 50.89
C PHE A 344 -19.00 4.23 51.78
N ARG A 345 -19.65 5.24 51.21
CA ARG A 345 -20.02 6.48 51.91
C ARG A 345 -20.84 6.20 53.16
N ASP A 346 -21.89 5.39 53.05
CA ASP A 346 -22.80 5.12 54.16
C ASP A 346 -22.09 4.39 55.30
N ARG A 347 -21.19 3.46 54.95
CA ARG A 347 -20.36 2.76 55.93
C ARG A 347 -19.35 3.70 56.60
N LEU A 348 -18.67 4.54 55.83
CA LEU A 348 -17.71 5.53 56.33
C LEU A 348 -18.39 6.50 57.30
N LEU A 349 -19.55 7.05 56.92
CA LEU A 349 -20.35 7.93 57.79
C LEU A 349 -20.86 7.22 59.04
N SER A 350 -21.22 5.93 58.95
CA SER A 350 -21.58 5.14 60.14
C SER A 350 -20.40 4.95 61.09
N VAL A 351 -19.19 4.77 60.58
CA VAL A 351 -17.97 4.62 61.40
C VAL A 351 -17.64 5.95 62.09
N VAL A 352 -17.61 7.05 61.32
CA VAL A 352 -17.35 8.40 61.85
C VAL A 352 -18.34 8.80 62.94
N ARG A 353 -19.62 8.42 62.82
CA ARG A 353 -20.63 8.68 63.85
C ARG A 353 -20.35 7.97 65.19
N ARG A 354 -19.70 6.81 65.16
CA ARG A 354 -19.41 5.98 66.34
C ARG A 354 -18.02 6.23 66.93
N ALA A 355 -17.12 6.84 66.16
CA ALA A 355 -15.77 7.15 66.58
C ALA A 355 -15.73 8.15 67.74
N ARG A 356 -14.83 7.89 68.70
CA ARG A 356 -14.50 8.78 69.83
C ARG A 356 -13.09 9.37 69.71
N ALA A 357 -12.29 8.88 68.75
CA ALA A 357 -10.98 9.40 68.40
C ALA A 357 -10.81 9.44 66.86
N ASP A 358 -9.60 9.76 66.40
CA ASP A 358 -9.26 9.88 64.98
C ASP A 358 -9.54 8.59 64.18
N CYS A 359 -9.90 8.75 62.90
CA CYS A 359 -10.27 7.67 61.99
C CYS A 359 -9.28 7.54 60.84
N ALA A 360 -9.12 6.33 60.31
CA ALA A 360 -8.32 6.04 59.12
C ALA A 360 -9.10 5.22 58.08
N VAL A 361 -8.82 5.46 56.80
CA VAL A 361 -9.30 4.65 55.67
C VAL A 361 -8.09 4.01 54.99
N ASP A 362 -8.02 2.67 55.02
CA ASP A 362 -6.99 1.91 54.35
C ASP A 362 -7.43 1.60 52.92
N LEU A 363 -6.69 2.15 51.95
CA LEU A 363 -6.92 2.00 50.51
C LEU A 363 -5.88 1.09 49.84
N SER A 364 -5.09 0.33 50.59
CA SER A 364 -4.04 -0.56 50.07
C SER A 364 -4.51 -1.53 48.99
N ALA A 365 -5.74 -2.03 49.12
CA ALA A 365 -6.38 -2.97 48.21
C ALA A 365 -7.42 -2.30 47.29
N VAL A 366 -7.30 -0.98 47.08
CA VAL A 366 -8.14 -0.22 46.15
C VAL A 366 -7.33 0.10 44.90
N PRO A 367 -7.54 -0.62 43.78
CA PRO A 367 -6.77 -0.41 42.56
C PRO A 367 -7.18 0.87 41.81
N LEU A 368 -8.42 1.33 42.00
CA LEU A 368 -8.98 2.50 41.34
C LEU A 368 -10.00 3.23 42.24
N ILE A 369 -10.03 4.56 42.12
CA ILE A 369 -11.08 5.41 42.68
C ILE A 369 -11.58 6.37 41.60
N ASP A 370 -12.88 6.42 41.38
CA ASP A 370 -13.50 7.38 40.45
C ASP A 370 -14.00 8.65 41.17
N ALA A 371 -14.65 9.56 40.42
CA ALA A 371 -15.20 10.78 40.98
C ALA A 371 -16.25 10.55 42.09
N ALA A 372 -17.03 9.47 42.01
CA ALA A 372 -18.02 9.12 43.03
C ALA A 372 -17.35 8.59 44.30
N GLY A 373 -16.31 7.77 44.16
CA GLY A 373 -15.47 7.33 45.28
C GLY A 373 -14.77 8.49 45.99
N ILE A 374 -14.25 9.46 45.24
CA ILE A 374 -13.64 10.69 45.79
C ILE A 374 -14.69 11.50 46.57
N ALA A 375 -15.88 11.70 46.01
CA ALA A 375 -16.96 12.41 46.68
C ALA A 375 -17.39 11.72 47.98
N ALA A 376 -17.38 10.39 48.02
CA ALA A 376 -17.66 9.62 49.23
C ALA A 376 -16.58 9.81 50.31
N LEU A 377 -15.30 9.84 49.94
CA LEU A 377 -14.20 10.17 50.88
C LEU A 377 -14.32 11.59 51.41
N GLN A 378 -14.63 12.56 50.55
CA GLN A 378 -14.82 13.95 50.94
C GLN A 378 -15.96 14.10 51.95
N ALA A 379 -17.10 13.44 51.71
CA ALA A 379 -18.23 13.45 52.65
C ALA A 379 -17.84 12.87 54.02
N GLY A 380 -17.02 11.82 54.06
CA GLY A 380 -16.49 11.26 55.31
C GLY A 380 -15.56 12.23 56.05
N TYR A 381 -14.69 12.93 55.31
CA TYR A 381 -13.79 13.95 55.86
C TYR A 381 -14.55 15.10 56.50
N GLU A 382 -15.54 15.66 55.80
CA GLU A 382 -16.38 16.76 56.30
C GLU A 382 -17.14 16.34 57.57
N ALA A 383 -17.68 15.11 57.59
CA ALA A 383 -18.37 14.57 58.77
C ALA A 383 -17.45 14.37 59.99
N ALA A 384 -16.20 13.95 59.77
CA ALA A 384 -15.22 13.82 60.85
C ALA A 384 -14.83 15.20 61.40
N ARG A 385 -14.56 16.16 60.50
CA ARG A 385 -14.20 17.53 60.85
C ARG A 385 -15.28 18.24 61.65
N ALA A 386 -16.56 18.05 61.29
CA ALA A 386 -17.70 18.60 62.02
C ALA A 386 -17.79 18.13 63.48
N ARG A 387 -17.14 17.00 63.80
CA ARG A 387 -17.05 16.43 65.15
C ARG A 387 -15.71 16.72 65.85
N GLY A 388 -14.83 17.52 65.23
CA GLY A 388 -13.49 17.78 65.74
C GLY A 388 -12.53 16.58 65.65
N LEU A 389 -12.84 15.56 64.84
CA LEU A 389 -12.01 14.38 64.62
C LEU A 389 -11.22 14.52 63.31
N ARG A 390 -10.04 13.87 63.22
CA ARG A 390 -9.29 13.77 61.97
C ARG A 390 -9.60 12.47 61.23
N LEU A 391 -9.76 12.55 59.92
CA LEU A 391 -9.85 11.40 59.02
C LEU A 391 -8.59 11.35 58.17
N LYS A 392 -7.88 10.21 58.19
CA LYS A 392 -6.69 10.00 57.35
C LYS A 392 -6.85 8.88 56.34
N VAL A 393 -6.14 8.95 55.20
CA VAL A 393 -6.03 7.86 54.23
C VAL A 393 -4.67 7.19 54.37
N CYS A 394 -4.65 5.86 54.43
CA CYS A 394 -3.45 5.06 54.57
C CYS A 394 -3.24 4.14 53.36
N ALA A 395 -1.97 3.89 53.04
CA ALA A 395 -1.51 2.88 52.09
C ALA A 395 -2.10 2.93 50.67
N ALA A 396 -2.62 4.08 50.23
CA ALA A 396 -3.18 4.23 48.88
C ALA A 396 -2.14 3.96 47.76
N PRO A 397 -2.45 3.10 46.77
CA PRO A 397 -1.60 2.85 45.61
C PRO A 397 -1.29 4.12 44.81
N ARG A 398 -0.20 4.11 44.02
CA ARG A 398 0.30 5.28 43.26
C ARG A 398 -0.79 5.95 42.41
N LEU A 399 -1.62 5.17 41.72
CA LEU A 399 -2.69 5.68 40.87
C LEU A 399 -3.78 6.40 41.68
N VAL A 400 -4.20 5.80 42.79
CA VAL A 400 -5.20 6.38 43.71
C VAL A 400 -4.65 7.65 44.37
N ARG A 401 -3.39 7.66 44.83
CA ARG A 401 -2.74 8.87 45.38
C ARG A 401 -2.72 10.01 44.36
N ARG A 402 -2.36 9.74 43.11
CA ARG A 402 -2.35 10.77 42.04
C ARG A 402 -3.74 11.34 41.80
N THR A 403 -4.76 10.49 41.85
CA THR A 403 -6.16 10.90 41.67
C THR A 403 -6.64 11.76 42.85
N LEU A 404 -6.33 11.38 44.09
CA LEU A 404 -6.63 12.16 45.29
C LEU A 404 -5.89 13.50 45.34
N LEU A 405 -4.63 13.55 44.86
CA LEU A 405 -3.87 14.79 44.72
C LEU A 405 -4.50 15.73 43.70
N SER A 406 -4.89 15.19 42.54
CA SER A 406 -5.51 15.96 41.47
C SER A 406 -6.86 16.55 41.90
N ALA A 407 -7.58 15.83 42.79
CA ALA A 407 -8.82 16.30 43.41
C ALA A 407 -8.60 17.24 44.62
N GLY A 408 -7.35 17.54 44.99
CA GLY A 408 -7.03 18.40 46.15
C GLY A 408 -7.31 17.77 47.52
N LEU A 409 -7.67 16.49 47.57
CA LEU A 409 -8.14 15.81 48.79
C LEU A 409 -6.99 15.15 49.57
N LEU A 410 -5.89 14.76 48.90
CA LEU A 410 -4.77 14.09 49.57
C LEU A 410 -4.10 14.94 50.67
N PRO A 411 -3.82 16.25 50.49
CA PRO A 411 -3.22 17.07 51.54
C PRO A 411 -4.09 17.20 52.81
N LEU A 412 -5.41 17.01 52.68
CA LEU A 412 -6.36 17.08 53.79
C LEU A 412 -6.47 15.75 54.55
N LEU A 413 -6.29 14.63 53.84
CA LEU A 413 -6.41 13.26 54.36
C LEU A 413 -5.07 12.61 54.71
N ASP A 414 -3.96 13.16 54.29
CA ASP A 414 -2.61 12.67 54.58
C ASP A 414 -1.68 13.90 54.72
N PRO A 415 -1.89 14.73 55.76
CA PRO A 415 -1.10 15.95 55.92
C PRO A 415 0.37 15.58 56.11
N PRO A 416 1.31 16.28 55.44
CA PRO A 416 2.73 16.00 55.61
C PRO A 416 3.12 16.17 57.09
N PRO A 417 4.09 15.38 57.59
CA PRO A 417 4.58 15.56 58.95
C PRO A 417 5.00 17.02 59.12
N THR A 418 4.45 17.69 60.13
CA THR A 418 4.75 19.09 60.46
C THR A 418 6.27 19.24 60.61
N GLY A 419 6.94 19.82 59.61
CA GLY A 419 8.40 19.90 59.57
C GLY A 419 9.04 20.18 58.22
N THR A 420 8.31 20.19 57.10
CA THR A 420 8.88 20.58 55.79
C THR A 420 8.04 21.66 55.12
N VAL A 421 8.47 22.91 55.32
CA VAL A 421 8.10 24.05 54.48
C VAL A 421 8.64 23.78 53.06
N PRO A 422 7.87 23.94 51.99
CA PRO A 422 8.39 23.82 50.63
C PRO A 422 9.22 25.07 50.30
N GLN A 423 10.48 24.87 49.88
CA GLN A 423 11.20 25.84 49.03
C GLN A 423 10.85 25.60 47.58
#